data_AF-A0A2N1PII3-F1
#
_entry.id   AF-A0A2N1PII3-F1
#
_cell.length_a   1.000
_cell.length_b   1.000
_cell.length_c   1.000
_cell.angle_alpha   90.00
_cell.angle_beta   90.00
_cell.angle_gamma   90.00
#
_symmetry.space_group_name_H-M   'P 1'
#
loop_
_entity.id
_entity.type
_entity.pdbx_description
1 polymer ?
#
loop_
_entity_poly.entity_id
_entity_poly.type
_entity_poly.pdbx_seq_one_letter_code
_entity_poly.pdbx_strand_id
1 'polypeptide(L)'
;AVEAITITQLTEITEPVPLREGYSFRGWYEESTFETQFDFAEGATRNITLYAKWEINQYTLSFETNNGTAIADITANCQATITLPSNLNKEGYTFGGWYSDSNFETPFQATRMVASDMTLYAKWNPIFYQVEFYSDNNLVTTLSVQHGSTIDQLPAIPQRVGFNASWDYDGSEIIENDRIDAVYEIKVYTVSFIDQWDHVYFTYQVNHGDLVPEITNNPEKIGYTFAGYSENLTELVITEDIEIEVFFTPISFIVNFRVQGSQVKSETVLYGQSATAPTVNVPGYTFDSWDKNFDNVTSNLEVNAILTPNDYDIILHGNGGLFGENETDIITQPYQSSVTHTDIPIREGYQFSGWYLNAEGTGSPISLTNYSMPLNGID
;
A
#
# COMPACT_ATOMS: atom_id res chain seq x y z
N ALA A 1 -50.75 69.88 19.15
CA ALA A 1 -52.19 69.59 19.06
C ALA A 1 -52.95 70.83 19.49
N VAL A 2 -54.12 71.11 18.91
CA VAL A 2 -55.01 72.20 19.37
C VAL A 2 -55.69 71.70 20.65
N GLU A 3 -55.42 72.36 21.78
CA GLU A 3 -55.94 71.96 23.08
C GLU A 3 -57.27 72.65 23.42
N ALA A 4 -57.50 73.83 22.83
CA ALA A 4 -58.75 74.57 22.94
C ALA A 4 -59.01 75.45 21.70
N ILE A 5 -60.27 75.73 21.42
CA ILE A 5 -60.71 76.72 20.42
C ILE A 5 -61.69 77.71 21.08
N THR A 6 -61.65 78.98 20.67
CA THR A 6 -62.65 79.97 21.11
C THR A 6 -63.61 80.24 19.97
N ILE A 7 -64.90 80.07 20.25
CA ILE A 7 -65.99 80.32 19.31
C ILE A 7 -66.71 81.60 19.72
N THR A 8 -66.94 82.50 18.75
CA THR A 8 -67.77 83.70 18.93
C THR A 8 -69.23 83.44 18.52
N GLN A 9 -70.16 84.16 19.15
CA GLN A 9 -71.60 84.03 18.92
C GLN A 9 -72.01 84.27 17.44
N LEU A 10 -72.97 83.48 16.92
CA LEU A 10 -73.59 83.59 15.56
C LEU A 10 -72.72 83.19 14.35
N THR A 11 -71.64 82.43 14.55
CA THR A 11 -70.83 81.88 13.45
C THR A 11 -71.26 80.44 13.15
N GLU A 12 -71.61 80.11 11.90
CA GLU A 12 -71.63 78.71 11.44
C GLU A 12 -70.21 78.16 11.50
N ILE A 13 -69.98 77.10 12.27
CA ILE A 13 -68.64 76.55 12.48
C ILE A 13 -68.66 75.07 12.13
N THR A 14 -67.79 74.70 11.20
CA THR A 14 -67.47 73.30 10.94
C THR A 14 -66.63 72.77 12.10
N GLU A 15 -67.02 71.61 12.64
CA GLU A 15 -66.26 70.94 13.70
C GLU A 15 -64.80 70.74 13.24
N PRO A 16 -63.82 71.36 13.92
CA PRO A 16 -62.43 71.07 13.62
C PRO A 16 -62.11 69.68 14.13
N VAL A 17 -61.44 68.87 13.30
CA VAL A 17 -60.90 67.57 13.68
C VAL A 17 -59.40 67.74 13.93
N PRO A 18 -58.97 68.06 15.16
CA PRO A 18 -57.56 68.23 15.45
C PRO A 18 -56.82 66.90 15.28
N LEU A 19 -55.53 66.97 14.95
CA LEU A 19 -54.64 65.82 14.95
C LEU A 19 -53.71 65.87 16.17
N ARG A 20 -53.68 64.78 16.93
CA ARG A 20 -52.71 64.53 18.00
C ARG A 20 -52.18 63.11 17.84
N GLU A 21 -50.94 63.00 17.39
CA GLU A 21 -50.28 61.71 17.18
C GLU A 21 -50.33 60.84 18.44
N GLY A 22 -50.79 59.59 18.29
CA GLY A 22 -50.94 58.64 19.39
C GLY A 22 -52.19 58.80 20.25
N TYR A 23 -53.12 59.69 19.90
CA TYR A 23 -54.37 59.91 20.63
C TYR A 23 -55.58 59.89 19.69
N SER A 24 -56.67 59.31 20.17
CA SER A 24 -57.99 59.40 19.54
C SER A 24 -58.73 60.64 20.02
N PHE A 25 -59.23 61.45 19.09
CA PHE A 25 -60.09 62.60 19.40
C PHE A 25 -61.48 62.09 19.85
N ARG A 26 -61.96 62.57 21.00
CA ARG A 26 -63.24 62.13 21.61
C ARG A 26 -64.30 63.23 21.63
N GLY A 27 -64.05 64.37 21.00
CA GLY A 27 -64.99 65.48 20.91
C GLY A 27 -64.52 66.75 21.63
N TRP A 28 -65.26 67.83 21.39
CA TRP A 28 -65.09 69.13 22.04
C TRP A 28 -66.03 69.25 23.24
N TYR A 29 -65.55 69.83 24.33
CA TYR A 29 -66.30 69.98 25.58
C TYR A 29 -66.30 71.43 26.05
N GLU A 30 -67.37 71.86 26.71
CA GLU A 30 -67.54 73.25 27.17
C GLU A 30 -66.60 73.64 28.32
N GLU A 31 -65.99 72.65 28.98
CA GLU A 31 -65.09 72.85 30.10
C GLU A 31 -63.97 71.80 30.15
N SER A 32 -62.89 72.12 30.88
CA SER A 32 -61.72 71.25 31.02
C SER A 32 -61.96 69.98 31.84
N THR A 33 -63.11 69.85 32.50
CA THR A 33 -63.51 68.62 33.21
C THR A 33 -64.17 67.59 32.29
N PHE A 34 -64.51 67.97 31.05
CA PHE A 34 -65.09 67.11 30.01
C PHE A 34 -66.42 66.44 30.41
N GLU A 35 -67.31 67.18 31.08
CA GLU A 35 -68.62 66.69 31.52
C GLU A 35 -69.70 66.94 30.45
N THR A 36 -69.61 68.07 29.74
CA THR A 36 -70.57 68.56 28.75
C THR A 36 -69.93 68.60 27.36
N GLN A 37 -70.33 67.68 26.47
CA GLN A 37 -69.88 67.68 25.08
C GLN A 37 -70.62 68.76 24.29
N PHE A 38 -69.89 69.56 23.52
CA PHE A 38 -70.46 70.61 22.68
C PHE A 38 -71.01 70.04 21.37
N ASP A 39 -72.25 70.40 21.03
CA ASP A 39 -72.88 70.03 19.77
C ASP A 39 -72.76 71.17 18.74
N PHE A 40 -71.94 70.95 17.71
CA PHE A 40 -71.75 71.92 16.63
C PHE A 40 -73.00 72.14 15.79
N ALA A 41 -73.97 71.22 15.80
CA ALA A 41 -75.24 71.38 15.08
C ALA A 41 -76.15 72.42 15.75
N GLU A 42 -76.07 72.57 17.08
CA GLU A 42 -76.82 73.59 17.82
C GLU A 42 -76.14 74.97 17.76
N GLY A 43 -74.82 75.00 17.59
CA GLY A 43 -74.02 76.22 17.48
C GLY A 43 -73.85 76.96 18.82
N ALA A 44 -72.98 77.98 18.84
CA ALA A 44 -72.69 78.71 20.06
C ALA A 44 -73.63 79.91 20.30
N THR A 45 -74.35 79.91 21.42
CA THR A 45 -75.25 81.01 21.84
C THR A 45 -74.55 82.15 22.57
N ARG A 46 -73.27 81.98 22.91
CA ARG A 46 -72.37 82.96 23.53
C ARG A 46 -70.93 82.66 23.16
N ASN A 47 -70.01 83.57 23.50
CA ASN A 47 -68.59 83.27 23.37
C ASN A 47 -68.22 82.14 24.33
N ILE A 48 -67.61 81.08 23.80
CA ILE A 48 -67.25 79.87 24.55
C ILE A 48 -65.86 79.39 24.15
N THR A 49 -65.10 78.86 25.12
CA THR A 49 -63.86 78.14 24.87
C THR A 49 -64.16 76.64 24.97
N LEU A 50 -63.92 75.92 23.89
CA LEU A 50 -64.09 74.47 23.84
C LEU A 50 -62.75 73.78 24.07
N TYR A 51 -62.78 72.68 24.81
CA TYR A 51 -61.62 71.86 25.17
C TYR A 51 -61.68 70.52 24.43
N ALA A 52 -60.58 70.15 23.78
CA ALA A 52 -60.48 68.87 23.08
C ALA A 52 -60.24 67.72 24.07
N LYS A 53 -61.12 66.72 24.09
CA LYS A 53 -60.89 65.48 24.85
C LYS A 53 -60.11 64.47 24.01
N TRP A 54 -59.06 63.92 24.62
CA TRP A 54 -58.16 62.95 23.98
C TRP A 54 -58.10 61.67 24.78
N GLU A 55 -58.17 60.53 24.10
CA GLU A 55 -57.87 59.22 24.67
C GLU A 55 -56.56 58.71 24.10
N ILE A 56 -55.65 58.24 24.97
CA ILE A 56 -54.36 57.72 24.52
C ILE A 56 -54.54 56.36 23.87
N ASN A 57 -53.98 56.17 22.68
CA ASN A 57 -54.05 54.90 21.97
C ASN A 57 -53.05 53.91 22.54
N GLN A 58 -53.36 52.63 22.43
CA GLN A 58 -52.42 51.53 22.64
C GLN A 58 -51.89 51.04 21.30
N TYR A 59 -50.61 50.69 21.29
CA TYR A 59 -49.94 50.10 20.14
C TYR A 59 -49.17 48.86 20.56
N THR A 60 -48.94 47.98 19.60
CA THR A 60 -48.27 46.69 19.78
C THR A 60 -46.97 46.62 18.99
N LEU A 61 -45.90 46.22 19.67
CA LEU A 61 -44.65 45.78 19.06
C LEU A 61 -44.61 44.25 19.05
N SER A 62 -44.63 43.67 17.85
CA SER A 62 -44.46 42.23 17.63
C SER A 62 -43.01 41.90 17.29
N PHE A 63 -42.56 40.68 17.58
CA PHE A 63 -41.15 40.30 17.44
C PHE A 63 -40.94 39.07 16.54
N GLU A 64 -40.23 39.27 15.43
CA GLU A 64 -39.72 38.20 14.58
C GLU A 64 -38.27 37.89 14.99
N THR A 65 -38.06 36.72 15.62
CA THR A 65 -36.78 36.36 16.22
C THR A 65 -35.81 35.73 15.24
N ASN A 66 -36.22 35.48 13.99
CA ASN A 66 -35.38 34.94 12.91
C ASN A 66 -34.61 33.68 13.34
N ASN A 67 -35.38 32.68 13.81
CA ASN A 67 -34.90 31.41 14.37
C ASN A 67 -34.19 31.52 15.74
N GLY A 68 -34.32 32.64 16.44
CA GLY A 68 -33.98 32.74 17.87
C GLY A 68 -35.15 32.32 18.77
N THR A 69 -34.95 32.33 20.08
CA THR A 69 -36.03 32.05 21.06
C THR A 69 -37.22 32.97 20.89
N ALA A 70 -38.42 32.42 20.69
CA ALA A 70 -39.67 33.18 20.57
C ALA A 70 -39.96 33.97 21.86
N ILE A 71 -40.48 35.19 21.70
CA ILE A 71 -40.80 36.11 22.80
C ILE A 71 -42.20 36.69 22.64
N ALA A 72 -42.77 37.18 23.74
CA ALA A 72 -44.08 37.80 23.73
C ALA A 72 -44.02 39.25 23.21
N ASP A 73 -45.10 39.67 22.56
CA ASP A 73 -45.32 41.04 22.10
C ASP A 73 -45.41 42.03 23.27
N ILE A 74 -45.05 43.28 23.01
CA ILE A 74 -45.21 44.39 23.96
C ILE A 74 -46.37 45.27 23.51
N THR A 75 -47.41 45.36 24.32
CA THR A 75 -48.52 46.31 24.13
C THR A 75 -48.49 47.37 25.23
N ALA A 76 -48.50 48.64 24.84
CA ALA A 76 -48.48 49.76 25.79
C ALA A 76 -49.17 51.01 25.22
N ASN A 77 -49.54 51.94 26.11
CA ASN A 77 -50.02 53.25 25.69
C ASN A 77 -48.92 53.98 24.90
N CYS A 78 -49.30 54.80 23.92
CA CYS A 78 -48.37 55.65 23.18
C CYS A 78 -47.49 56.45 24.15
N GLN A 79 -46.20 56.59 23.83
CA GLN A 79 -45.20 57.27 24.68
C GLN A 79 -44.96 56.64 26.07
N ALA A 80 -45.58 55.51 26.42
CA ALA A 80 -45.17 54.77 27.62
C ALA A 80 -43.73 54.28 27.47
N THR A 81 -42.96 54.25 28.56
CA THR A 81 -41.61 53.66 28.55
C THR A 81 -41.70 52.17 28.26
N ILE A 82 -40.83 51.68 27.38
CA ILE A 82 -40.71 50.26 27.01
C ILE A 82 -39.27 49.78 27.21
N THR A 83 -39.11 48.50 27.52
CA THR A 83 -37.81 47.82 27.59
C THR A 83 -37.82 46.68 26.58
N LEU A 84 -36.94 46.74 25.59
CA LEU A 84 -36.84 45.67 24.59
C LEU A 84 -36.14 44.45 25.18
N PRO A 85 -36.57 43.23 24.83
CA PRO A 85 -35.86 42.01 25.21
C PRO A 85 -34.46 41.99 24.61
N SER A 86 -33.46 41.68 25.44
CA SER A 86 -32.04 41.60 25.04
C SER A 86 -31.42 40.22 25.29
N ASN A 87 -32.02 39.41 26.16
CA ASN A 87 -31.51 38.08 26.53
C ASN A 87 -32.09 37.02 25.60
N LEU A 88 -31.76 37.11 24.32
CA LEU A 88 -32.16 36.14 23.30
C LEU A 88 -31.02 35.17 23.05
N ASN A 89 -31.35 33.91 22.78
CA ASN A 89 -30.37 32.90 22.42
C ASN A 89 -30.60 32.39 21.01
N LYS A 90 -29.49 32.29 20.27
CA LYS A 90 -29.37 31.57 19.00
C LYS A 90 -27.96 30.99 18.94
N GLU A 91 -27.85 29.68 19.02
CA GLU A 91 -26.58 28.96 19.01
C GLU A 91 -25.71 29.35 17.80
N GLY A 92 -24.44 29.67 18.03
CA GLY A 92 -23.51 30.15 17.01
C GLY A 92 -23.67 31.60 16.57
N TYR A 93 -24.54 32.39 17.21
CA TYR A 93 -24.75 33.81 16.87
C TYR A 93 -24.78 34.70 18.11
N THR A 94 -24.38 35.95 17.92
CA THR A 94 -24.58 37.04 18.89
C THR A 94 -25.76 37.91 18.47
N PHE A 95 -26.55 38.35 19.44
CA PHE A 95 -27.69 39.23 19.18
C PHE A 95 -27.20 40.63 18.78
N GLY A 96 -27.55 41.05 17.56
CA GLY A 96 -27.13 42.31 16.94
C GLY A 96 -28.14 43.46 17.10
N GLY A 97 -29.25 43.23 17.81
CA GLY A 97 -30.30 44.23 18.06
C GLY A 97 -31.58 44.04 17.25
N TRP A 98 -32.56 44.90 17.53
CA TRP A 98 -33.86 44.94 16.87
C TRP A 98 -33.86 45.96 15.72
N TYR A 99 -34.54 45.62 14.63
CA TYR A 99 -34.69 46.45 13.44
C TYR A 99 -36.16 46.58 13.05
N SER A 100 -36.57 47.71 12.50
CA SER A 100 -37.96 47.95 12.07
C SER A 100 -38.28 47.40 10.67
N ASP A 101 -37.29 46.80 10.02
CA ASP A 101 -37.42 46.19 8.70
C ASP A 101 -36.71 44.84 8.63
N SER A 102 -37.17 43.96 7.76
CA SER A 102 -36.63 42.61 7.59
C SER A 102 -35.27 42.56 6.90
N ASN A 103 -34.82 43.68 6.31
CA ASN A 103 -33.51 43.78 5.65
C ASN A 103 -32.40 44.25 6.60
N PHE A 104 -32.76 44.56 7.85
CA PHE A 104 -31.86 45.05 8.90
C PHE A 104 -31.17 46.37 8.55
N GLU A 105 -31.86 47.27 7.85
CA GLU A 105 -31.33 48.60 7.46
C GLU A 105 -31.58 49.66 8.53
N THR A 106 -32.71 49.58 9.24
CA THR A 106 -33.19 50.58 10.18
C THR A 106 -33.20 50.03 11.61
N PRO A 107 -32.17 50.34 12.42
CA PRO A 107 -32.11 49.87 13.80
C PRO A 107 -33.19 50.55 14.65
N PHE A 108 -33.91 49.76 15.44
CA PHE A 108 -34.91 50.26 16.37
C PHE A 108 -34.30 50.52 17.75
N GLN A 109 -34.29 51.78 18.18
CA GLN A 109 -33.64 52.25 19.42
C GLN A 109 -34.60 53.03 20.32
N ALA A 110 -35.90 53.04 20.03
CA ALA A 110 -36.85 53.80 20.82
C ALA A 110 -37.04 53.17 22.21
N THR A 111 -37.03 54.03 23.24
CA THR A 111 -37.28 53.65 24.64
C THR A 111 -38.72 53.92 25.07
N ARG A 112 -39.55 54.42 24.14
CA ARG A 112 -40.97 54.72 24.35
C ARG A 112 -41.80 54.13 23.22
N MET A 113 -43.03 53.74 23.52
CA MET A 113 -43.95 53.18 22.55
C MET A 113 -44.25 54.19 21.42
N VAL A 114 -44.07 53.75 20.18
CA VAL A 114 -44.31 54.54 18.96
C VAL A 114 -45.81 54.60 18.64
N ALA A 115 -46.22 55.57 17.82
CA ALA A 115 -47.62 55.81 17.49
C ALA A 115 -48.16 54.92 16.35
N SER A 116 -47.70 53.67 16.28
CA SER A 116 -48.09 52.68 15.27
C SER A 116 -47.76 51.27 15.72
N ASP A 117 -48.57 50.29 15.30
CA ASP A 117 -48.20 48.88 15.43
C ASP A 117 -47.03 48.55 14.50
N MET A 118 -46.09 47.71 14.96
CA MET A 118 -44.89 47.39 14.19
C MET A 118 -44.31 46.03 14.55
N THR A 119 -43.76 45.34 13.55
CA THR A 119 -42.94 44.14 13.76
C THR A 119 -41.46 44.51 13.81
N LEU A 120 -40.77 44.07 14.85
CA LEU A 120 -39.33 44.19 15.02
C LEU A 120 -38.64 42.88 14.65
N TYR A 121 -37.52 42.98 13.93
CA TYR A 121 -36.76 41.84 13.43
C TYR A 121 -35.42 41.73 14.17
N ALA A 122 -35.13 40.55 14.72
CA ALA A 122 -33.87 40.28 15.40
C ALA A 122 -32.74 40.10 14.37
N LYS A 123 -31.68 40.92 14.48
CA LYS A 123 -30.45 40.71 13.73
C LYS A 123 -29.51 39.80 14.52
N TRP A 124 -28.86 38.89 13.82
CA TRP A 124 -27.92 37.92 14.38
C TRP A 124 -26.58 38.03 13.66
N ASN A 125 -25.48 38.18 14.41
CA ASN A 125 -24.14 38.18 13.86
C ASN A 125 -23.51 36.80 14.13
N PRO A 126 -23.06 36.06 13.10
CA PRO A 126 -22.41 34.76 13.31
C PRO A 126 -21.15 34.90 14.17
N ILE A 127 -20.91 33.90 15.01
CA ILE A 127 -19.66 33.76 15.77
C ILE A 127 -18.64 33.05 14.89
N PHE A 128 -17.42 33.57 14.87
CA PHE A 128 -16.28 32.96 14.19
C PHE A 128 -15.17 32.70 15.19
N TYR A 129 -14.49 31.57 15.02
CA TYR A 129 -13.29 31.20 15.76
C TYR A 129 -12.07 31.23 14.86
N GLN A 130 -10.91 31.46 15.47
CA GLN A 130 -9.63 31.40 14.80
C GLN A 130 -9.06 29.99 14.97
N VAL A 131 -8.76 29.34 13.85
CA VAL A 131 -8.09 28.04 13.82
C VAL A 131 -6.70 28.24 13.23
N GLU A 132 -5.67 27.98 14.03
CA GLU A 132 -4.29 28.17 13.66
C GLU A 132 -3.64 26.84 13.25
N PHE A 133 -2.97 26.84 12.10
CA PHE A 133 -2.29 25.66 11.55
C PHE A 133 -0.78 25.80 11.72
N TYR A 134 -0.12 24.82 12.32
CA TYR A 134 1.32 24.86 12.65
C TYR A 134 2.13 23.71 12.06
N SER A 135 3.33 23.99 11.58
CA SER A 135 4.32 22.97 11.19
C SER A 135 5.64 23.24 11.91
N ASP A 136 6.16 22.25 12.64
CA ASP A 136 7.38 22.39 13.45
C ASP A 136 7.36 23.64 14.35
N ASN A 137 6.21 23.92 14.99
CA ASN A 137 5.93 25.12 15.78
C ASN A 137 5.97 26.46 15.03
N ASN A 138 6.01 26.46 13.70
CA ASN A 138 5.86 27.67 12.88
C ASN A 138 4.41 27.79 12.42
N LEU A 139 3.81 28.97 12.61
CA LEU A 139 2.48 29.26 12.10
C LEU A 139 2.51 29.22 10.57
N VAL A 140 1.72 28.33 9.98
CA VAL A 140 1.53 28.20 8.54
C VAL A 140 0.45 29.16 8.07
N THR A 141 -0.72 29.12 8.71
CA THR A 141 -1.86 29.99 8.39
C THR A 141 -2.88 30.00 9.51
N THR A 142 -3.82 30.94 9.45
CA THR A 142 -4.97 31.04 10.33
C THR A 142 -6.24 31.08 9.48
N LEU A 143 -7.24 30.27 9.83
CA LEU A 143 -8.58 30.30 9.24
C LEU A 143 -9.58 30.92 10.22
N SER A 144 -10.54 31.67 9.69
CA SER A 144 -11.70 32.14 10.45
C SER A 144 -12.91 31.26 10.10
N VAL A 145 -13.32 30.42 11.04
CA VAL A 145 -14.34 29.38 10.84
C VAL A 145 -15.59 29.73 11.64
N GLN A 146 -16.76 29.62 11.02
CA GLN A 146 -18.03 29.88 11.70
C GLN A 146 -18.31 28.78 12.74
N HIS A 147 -18.85 29.17 13.90
CA HIS A 147 -19.26 28.25 14.96
C HIS A 147 -20.09 27.08 14.40
N GLY A 148 -19.77 25.86 14.83
CA GLY A 148 -20.48 24.63 14.44
C GLY A 148 -20.18 24.17 13.01
N SER A 149 -19.24 24.81 12.30
CA SER A 149 -18.82 24.38 10.95
C SER A 149 -17.56 23.53 11.01
N THR A 150 -17.39 22.64 10.04
CA THR A 150 -16.16 21.88 9.79
C THR A 150 -15.21 22.63 8.86
N ILE A 151 -13.96 22.18 8.77
CA ILE A 151 -12.97 22.69 7.80
C ILE A 151 -12.94 21.76 6.60
N ASP A 152 -13.78 22.04 5.59
CA ASP A 152 -13.92 21.18 4.41
C ASP A 152 -12.68 21.19 3.51
N GLN A 153 -11.94 22.30 3.51
CA GLN A 153 -10.71 22.45 2.74
C GLN A 153 -9.56 22.87 3.67
N LEU A 154 -8.77 21.88 4.07
CA LEU A 154 -7.55 22.12 4.84
C LEU A 154 -6.50 22.87 3.99
N PRO A 155 -5.68 23.73 4.61
CA PRO A 155 -4.61 24.42 3.91
C PRO A 155 -3.52 23.44 3.46
N ALA A 156 -2.74 23.85 2.45
CA ALA A 156 -1.61 23.06 1.99
C ALA A 156 -0.59 22.85 3.12
N ILE A 157 -0.19 21.60 3.34
CA ILE A 157 0.80 21.23 4.36
C ILE A 157 2.20 21.40 3.77
N PRO A 158 3.15 22.03 4.48
CA PRO A 158 4.55 22.04 4.09
C PRO A 158 5.05 20.61 3.81
N GLN A 159 5.67 20.41 2.65
CA GLN A 159 6.14 19.07 2.26
C GLN A 159 7.52 18.81 2.85
N ARG A 160 7.72 17.60 3.39
CA ARG A 160 9.00 17.14 3.93
C ARG A 160 9.44 15.88 3.19
N VAL A 161 10.62 15.93 2.58
CA VAL A 161 11.19 14.78 1.84
C VAL A 161 11.29 13.58 2.77
N GLY A 162 10.77 12.44 2.31
CA GLY A 162 10.75 11.20 3.07
C GLY A 162 9.62 11.04 4.08
N PHE A 163 8.66 11.97 4.13
CA PHE A 163 7.50 11.87 5.03
C PHE A 163 6.19 11.99 4.26
N ASN A 164 5.17 11.28 4.76
CA ASN A 164 3.77 11.57 4.50
C ASN A 164 3.33 12.63 5.50
N ALA A 165 2.63 13.67 5.03
CA ALA A 165 2.22 14.79 5.86
C ALA A 165 0.69 14.85 5.94
N SER A 166 0.17 15.01 7.15
CA SER A 166 -1.26 15.22 7.44
C SER A 166 -1.41 16.32 8.48
N TRP A 167 -2.61 16.88 8.60
CA TRP A 167 -2.99 17.70 9.75
C TRP A 167 -3.57 16.76 10.82
N ASP A 168 -3.36 17.04 12.11
CA ASP A 168 -3.98 16.31 13.23
C ASP A 168 -5.48 16.64 13.46
N TYR A 169 -6.12 17.23 12.46
CA TYR A 169 -7.55 17.53 12.47
C TYR A 169 -8.40 16.27 12.30
N ASP A 170 -9.31 16.04 13.24
CA ASP A 170 -10.17 14.85 13.28
C ASP A 170 -11.51 15.03 12.51
N GLY A 171 -11.76 16.21 11.95
CA GLY A 171 -13.01 16.54 11.26
C GLY A 171 -14.12 17.07 12.16
N SER A 172 -13.84 17.36 13.43
CA SER A 172 -14.83 17.90 14.38
C SER A 172 -15.27 19.33 14.03
N GLU A 173 -16.49 19.69 14.44
CA GLU A 173 -17.02 21.04 14.33
C GLU A 173 -16.21 22.04 15.17
N ILE A 174 -15.97 23.23 14.62
CA ILE A 174 -15.25 24.29 15.33
C ILE A 174 -16.22 25.05 16.23
N ILE A 175 -16.07 24.88 17.54
CA ILE A 175 -16.87 25.54 18.58
C ILE A 175 -16.06 26.49 19.48
N GLU A 176 -14.75 26.54 19.29
CA GLU A 176 -13.82 27.44 19.96
C GLU A 176 -12.58 27.70 19.10
N ASN A 177 -11.70 28.59 19.54
CA ASN A 177 -10.40 28.75 18.87
C ASN A 177 -9.60 27.46 19.03
N ASP A 178 -8.95 27.04 17.95
CA ASP A 178 -8.28 25.75 17.91
C ASP A 178 -6.89 25.86 17.28
N ARG A 179 -6.04 24.89 17.60
CA ARG A 179 -4.70 24.73 17.05
C ARG A 179 -4.58 23.34 16.45
N ILE A 180 -4.24 23.30 15.16
CA ILE A 180 -4.04 22.08 14.38
C ILE A 180 -2.56 22.01 13.99
N ASP A 181 -1.89 20.92 14.35
CA ASP A 181 -0.48 20.68 14.08
C ASP A 181 -0.28 19.69 12.93
N ALA A 182 0.75 19.92 12.12
CA ALA A 182 1.15 19.02 11.06
C ALA A 182 1.80 17.76 11.67
N VAL A 183 1.36 16.60 11.22
CA VAL A 183 1.91 15.29 11.56
C VAL A 183 2.73 14.78 10.37
N TYR A 184 3.96 14.35 10.65
CA TYR A 184 4.86 13.78 9.66
C TYR A 184 5.17 12.33 10.01
N GLU A 185 4.69 11.42 9.19
CA GLU A 185 5.00 9.99 9.28
C GLU A 185 6.06 9.64 8.25
N ILE A 186 7.15 8.98 8.66
CA ILE A 186 8.21 8.60 7.71
C ILE A 186 7.65 7.64 6.66
N LYS A 187 7.98 7.87 5.39
CA LYS A 187 7.62 6.96 4.30
C LYS A 187 8.32 5.64 4.51
N VAL A 188 7.64 4.55 4.16
CA VAL A 188 8.17 3.20 4.22
C VAL A 188 8.07 2.60 2.83
N TYR A 189 9.13 1.93 2.40
CA TYR A 189 9.24 1.33 1.08
C TYR A 189 9.50 -0.15 1.15
N THR A 190 9.08 -0.85 0.10
CA THR A 190 9.27 -2.28 -0.07
C THR A 190 10.58 -2.53 -0.81
N VAL A 191 11.47 -3.29 -0.17
CA VAL A 191 12.68 -3.83 -0.81
C VAL A 191 12.45 -5.31 -1.08
N SER A 192 12.43 -5.69 -2.35
CA SER A 192 12.18 -7.07 -2.80
C SER A 192 13.44 -7.70 -3.37
N PHE A 193 13.76 -8.92 -2.97
CA PHE A 193 14.87 -9.68 -3.53
C PHE A 193 14.35 -10.73 -4.48
N ILE A 194 14.67 -10.60 -5.77
CA ILE A 194 14.06 -11.38 -6.85
C ILE A 194 15.10 -12.09 -7.71
N ASP A 195 14.72 -13.16 -8.42
CA ASP A 195 15.51 -13.64 -9.57
C ASP A 195 15.00 -13.07 -10.90
N GLN A 196 15.69 -13.42 -12.00
CA GLN A 196 15.36 -13.01 -13.37
C GLN A 196 13.99 -13.50 -13.90
N TRP A 197 13.22 -14.25 -13.10
CA TRP A 197 11.87 -14.70 -13.42
C TRP A 197 10.84 -14.14 -12.42
N ASP A 198 11.17 -13.06 -11.73
CA ASP A 198 10.35 -12.37 -10.73
C ASP A 198 9.99 -13.26 -9.51
N HIS A 199 10.76 -14.33 -9.27
CA HIS A 199 10.57 -15.11 -8.05
C HIS A 199 11.11 -14.33 -6.85
N VAL A 200 10.21 -13.93 -5.95
CA VAL A 200 10.55 -13.22 -4.72
C VAL A 200 11.07 -14.20 -3.66
N TYR A 201 12.32 -14.01 -3.24
CA TYR A 201 12.92 -14.75 -2.13
C TYR A 201 12.48 -14.22 -0.77
N PHE A 202 12.52 -12.91 -0.59
CA PHE A 202 12.07 -12.22 0.61
C PHE A 202 11.86 -10.73 0.35
N THR A 203 11.14 -10.07 1.25
CA THR A 203 10.87 -8.64 1.22
C THR A 203 11.12 -7.99 2.57
N TYR A 204 11.48 -6.71 2.56
CA TYR A 204 11.60 -5.86 3.75
C TYR A 204 10.78 -4.58 3.60
N GLN A 205 10.33 -4.06 4.74
CA GLN A 205 9.78 -2.71 4.85
C GLN A 205 10.86 -1.83 5.49
N VAL A 206 11.31 -0.81 4.76
CA VAL A 206 12.45 0.04 5.15
C VAL A 206 12.01 1.49 5.15
N ASN A 207 12.32 2.25 6.19
CA ASN A 207 11.97 3.67 6.22
C ASN A 207 12.78 4.44 5.17
N HIS A 208 12.21 5.52 4.66
CA HIS A 208 12.89 6.42 3.75
C HIS A 208 14.20 6.93 4.36
N GLY A 209 15.30 6.77 3.63
CA GLY A 209 16.62 7.23 4.03
C GLY A 209 17.39 6.25 4.90
N ASP A 210 16.78 5.14 5.32
CA ASP A 210 17.49 4.06 6.00
C ASP A 210 18.20 3.15 4.97
N LEU A 211 19.24 2.46 5.43
CA LEU A 211 19.91 1.41 4.66
C LEU A 211 19.05 0.14 4.62
N VAL A 212 19.27 -0.70 3.60
CA VAL A 212 18.72 -2.06 3.59
C VAL A 212 19.18 -2.83 4.85
N PRO A 213 18.29 -3.61 5.50
CA PRO A 213 18.67 -4.46 6.61
C PRO A 213 19.82 -5.42 6.26
N GLU A 214 20.68 -5.70 7.23
CA GLU A 214 21.76 -6.68 7.04
C GLU A 214 21.20 -8.07 6.73
N ILE A 215 21.62 -8.64 5.59
CA ILE A 215 21.19 -9.98 5.16
C ILE A 215 22.12 -11.03 5.76
N THR A 216 21.62 -11.79 6.72
CA THR A 216 22.41 -12.81 7.45
C THR A 216 22.45 -14.16 6.75
N ASN A 217 21.47 -14.46 5.90
CA ASN A 217 21.42 -15.69 5.11
C ASN A 217 21.10 -15.33 3.65
N ASN A 218 22.00 -15.71 2.75
CA ASN A 218 21.77 -15.50 1.33
C ASN A 218 20.74 -16.50 0.78
N PRO A 219 19.98 -16.14 -0.26
CA PRO A 219 19.13 -17.07 -1.01
C PRO A 219 19.86 -18.35 -1.42
N GLU A 220 19.16 -19.48 -1.32
CA GLU A 220 19.66 -20.79 -1.74
C GLU A 220 18.93 -21.28 -2.99
N LYS A 221 19.67 -21.94 -3.90
CA LYS A 221 19.12 -22.54 -5.11
C LYS A 221 19.86 -23.83 -5.45
N ILE A 222 19.15 -24.95 -5.45
CA ILE A 222 19.73 -26.29 -5.71
C ILE A 222 20.43 -26.31 -7.07
N GLY A 223 21.68 -26.79 -7.09
CA GLY A 223 22.51 -26.85 -8.29
C GLY A 223 23.22 -25.55 -8.65
N TYR A 224 23.15 -24.53 -7.80
CA TYR A 224 23.81 -23.25 -7.98
C TYR A 224 24.51 -22.78 -6.69
N THR A 225 25.54 -21.94 -6.83
CA THR A 225 26.12 -21.16 -5.74
C THR A 225 25.62 -19.72 -5.81
N PHE A 226 25.32 -19.12 -4.65
CA PHE A 226 25.01 -17.69 -4.56
C PHE A 226 26.20 -16.87 -5.07
N ALA A 227 25.94 -15.91 -5.94
CA ALA A 227 26.95 -15.09 -6.62
C ALA A 227 26.90 -13.61 -6.24
N GLY A 228 25.83 -13.14 -5.57
CA GLY A 228 25.71 -11.76 -5.11
C GLY A 228 24.33 -11.17 -5.34
N TYR A 229 24.22 -9.88 -5.03
CA TYR A 229 23.05 -9.04 -5.30
C TYR A 229 23.40 -8.02 -6.39
N SER A 230 22.40 -7.47 -7.09
CA SER A 230 22.60 -6.39 -8.07
C SER A 230 23.08 -5.08 -7.46
N GLU A 231 22.80 -4.85 -6.18
CA GLU A 231 23.12 -3.62 -5.46
C GLU A 231 24.13 -3.84 -4.33
N ASN A 232 24.87 -2.78 -3.99
CA ASN A 232 25.72 -2.76 -2.80
C ASN A 232 24.88 -2.49 -1.55
N LEU A 233 24.39 -3.55 -0.91
CA LEU A 233 23.44 -3.44 0.22
C LEU A 233 23.94 -2.61 1.40
N THR A 234 25.26 -2.52 1.62
CA THR A 234 25.82 -1.76 2.77
C THR A 234 25.80 -0.24 2.57
N GLU A 235 25.61 0.21 1.34
CA GLU A 235 25.58 1.63 0.97
C GLU A 235 24.23 2.04 0.36
N LEU A 236 23.33 1.09 0.14
CA LEU A 236 22.05 1.33 -0.52
C LEU A 236 21.06 1.97 0.45
N VAL A 237 20.84 3.28 0.26
CA VAL A 237 19.83 4.07 0.97
C VAL A 237 18.49 3.95 0.23
N ILE A 238 17.44 3.61 0.95
CA ILE A 238 16.12 3.36 0.37
C ILE A 238 15.30 4.64 0.31
N THR A 239 14.93 5.06 -0.90
CA THR A 239 14.10 6.27 -1.14
C THR A 239 12.82 5.99 -1.92
N GLU A 240 12.66 4.77 -2.40
CA GLU A 240 11.51 4.26 -3.16
C GLU A 240 11.45 2.72 -3.07
N ASP A 241 10.34 2.14 -3.55
CA ASP A 241 10.25 0.69 -3.71
C ASP A 241 11.31 0.21 -4.71
N ILE A 242 12.01 -0.88 -4.39
CA ILE A 242 13.10 -1.38 -5.22
C ILE A 242 13.11 -2.91 -5.27
N GLU A 243 13.49 -3.42 -6.44
CA GLU A 243 13.76 -4.82 -6.67
C GLU A 243 15.26 -5.04 -6.83
N ILE A 244 15.82 -5.95 -6.03
CA ILE A 244 17.23 -6.30 -6.00
C ILE A 244 17.36 -7.70 -6.59
N GLU A 245 18.08 -7.82 -7.71
CA GLU A 245 18.28 -9.11 -8.36
C GLU A 245 19.30 -9.96 -7.59
N VAL A 246 18.99 -11.25 -7.48
CA VAL A 246 19.81 -12.26 -6.84
C VAL A 246 20.52 -13.08 -7.91
N PHE A 247 21.85 -13.06 -7.89
CA PHE A 247 22.67 -13.79 -8.86
C PHE A 247 23.10 -15.15 -8.32
N PHE A 248 23.12 -16.13 -9.22
CA PHE A 248 23.53 -17.49 -8.96
C PHE A 248 24.47 -18.01 -10.06
N THR A 249 25.50 -18.77 -9.68
CA THR A 249 26.40 -19.46 -10.61
C THR A 249 26.09 -20.95 -10.62
N PRO A 250 25.85 -21.60 -11.78
CA PRO A 250 25.62 -23.04 -11.84
C PRO A 250 26.80 -23.83 -11.26
N ILE A 251 26.51 -24.85 -10.45
CA ILE A 251 27.51 -25.80 -9.97
C ILE A 251 27.79 -26.80 -11.09
N SER A 252 29.08 -27.08 -11.32
CA SER A 252 29.51 -28.08 -12.29
C SER A 252 30.50 -29.08 -11.68
N PHE A 253 30.49 -30.31 -12.17
CA PHE A 253 31.39 -31.38 -11.78
C PHE A 253 32.12 -31.97 -12.98
N ILE A 254 33.29 -32.52 -12.73
CA ILE A 254 34.11 -33.20 -13.72
C ILE A 254 33.93 -34.72 -13.56
N VAL A 255 33.61 -35.39 -14.66
CA VAL A 255 33.57 -36.85 -14.77
C VAL A 255 34.71 -37.31 -15.65
N ASN A 256 35.64 -38.06 -15.06
CA ASN A 256 36.79 -38.64 -15.75
C ASN A 256 36.55 -40.13 -15.99
N PHE A 257 36.53 -40.54 -17.26
CA PHE A 257 36.45 -41.93 -17.66
C PHE A 257 37.85 -42.51 -17.85
N ARG A 258 38.13 -43.65 -17.24
CA ARG A 258 39.42 -44.34 -17.34
C ARG A 258 39.27 -45.78 -17.84
N VAL A 259 40.22 -46.21 -18.65
CA VAL A 259 40.33 -47.57 -19.16
C VAL A 259 41.75 -48.05 -18.86
N GLN A 260 41.88 -49.20 -18.17
CA GLN A 260 43.18 -49.75 -17.74
C GLN A 260 44.09 -48.71 -17.05
N GLY A 261 43.52 -47.86 -16.19
CA GLY A 261 44.23 -46.83 -15.43
C GLY A 261 44.49 -45.51 -16.16
N SER A 262 44.33 -45.47 -17.49
CA SER A 262 44.54 -44.26 -18.31
C SER A 262 43.23 -43.49 -18.51
N GLN A 263 43.27 -42.16 -18.40
CA GLN A 263 42.11 -41.31 -18.70
C GLN A 263 41.86 -41.26 -20.21
N VAL A 264 40.63 -41.62 -20.61
CA VAL A 264 40.21 -41.67 -22.02
C VAL A 264 39.24 -40.54 -22.38
N LYS A 265 38.50 -40.00 -21.41
CA LYS A 265 37.61 -38.85 -21.59
C LYS A 265 37.48 -38.07 -20.28
N SER A 266 37.34 -36.75 -20.39
CA SER A 266 36.92 -35.87 -19.30
C SER A 266 35.76 -35.02 -19.79
N GLU A 267 34.70 -34.92 -18.99
CA GLU A 267 33.51 -34.14 -19.30
C GLU A 267 33.10 -33.31 -18.09
N THR A 268 32.80 -32.04 -18.32
CA THR A 268 32.21 -31.16 -17.30
C THR A 268 30.70 -31.14 -17.50
N VAL A 269 29.96 -31.51 -16.44
CA VAL A 269 28.49 -31.53 -16.42
C VAL A 269 27.97 -30.62 -15.32
N LEU A 270 26.79 -30.02 -15.52
CA LEU A 270 26.13 -29.27 -14.46
C LEU A 270 25.59 -30.21 -13.37
N TYR A 271 25.36 -29.68 -12.17
CA TYR A 271 24.77 -30.42 -11.06
C TYR A 271 23.51 -31.18 -11.50
N GLY A 272 23.48 -32.48 -11.21
CA GLY A 272 22.36 -33.37 -11.51
C GLY A 272 22.19 -33.75 -12.98
N GLN A 273 23.09 -33.32 -13.87
CA GLN A 273 23.12 -33.80 -15.25
C GLN A 273 23.90 -35.11 -15.35
N SER A 274 23.60 -35.91 -16.38
CA SER A 274 24.37 -37.12 -16.71
C SER A 274 25.60 -36.78 -17.56
N ALA A 275 26.68 -37.53 -17.35
CA ALA A 275 27.82 -37.51 -18.28
C ALA A 275 27.62 -38.54 -19.41
N THR A 276 28.30 -38.34 -20.53
CA THR A 276 28.22 -39.28 -21.65
C THR A 276 29.46 -40.18 -21.66
N ALA A 277 29.26 -41.50 -21.58
CA ALA A 277 30.38 -42.44 -21.64
C ALA A 277 31.06 -42.44 -23.04
N PRO A 278 32.41 -42.57 -23.11
CA PRO A 278 33.09 -42.88 -24.36
C PRO A 278 32.86 -44.34 -24.78
N THR A 279 33.07 -44.64 -26.06
CA THR A 279 33.14 -46.03 -26.52
C THR A 279 34.43 -46.67 -26.03
N VAL A 280 34.33 -47.87 -25.46
CA VAL A 280 35.48 -48.65 -24.99
C VAL A 280 35.76 -49.77 -25.98
N ASN A 281 36.96 -49.77 -26.56
CA ASN A 281 37.46 -50.87 -27.39
C ASN A 281 38.88 -51.19 -26.95
N VAL A 282 39.05 -52.31 -26.24
CA VAL A 282 40.34 -52.77 -25.73
C VAL A 282 40.61 -54.15 -26.32
N PRO A 283 41.63 -54.31 -27.19
CA PRO A 283 41.94 -55.60 -27.80
C PRO A 283 42.13 -56.71 -26.76
N GLY A 284 41.49 -57.87 -26.98
CA GLY A 284 41.55 -59.03 -26.09
C GLY A 284 40.63 -58.96 -24.86
N TYR A 285 39.86 -57.88 -24.69
CA TYR A 285 38.90 -57.74 -23.59
C TYR A 285 37.49 -57.43 -24.12
N THR A 286 36.48 -57.92 -23.42
CA THR A 286 35.09 -57.48 -23.54
C THR A 286 34.83 -56.39 -22.52
N PHE A 287 34.22 -55.29 -22.96
CA PHE A 287 33.74 -54.25 -22.05
C PHE A 287 32.41 -54.67 -21.44
N ASP A 288 32.39 -54.83 -20.12
CA ASP A 288 31.19 -55.26 -19.40
C ASP A 288 30.32 -54.06 -19.05
N SER A 289 30.92 -53.11 -18.32
CA SER A 289 30.24 -51.94 -17.80
C SER A 289 31.23 -50.91 -17.24
N TRP A 290 30.71 -49.78 -16.81
CA TRP A 290 31.44 -48.83 -15.97
C TRP A 290 31.22 -49.15 -14.49
N ASP A 291 32.24 -48.93 -13.66
CA ASP A 291 32.22 -49.24 -12.23
C ASP A 291 31.28 -48.35 -11.39
N LYS A 292 30.89 -47.17 -11.91
CA LYS A 292 30.05 -46.19 -11.22
C LYS A 292 28.94 -45.67 -12.13
N ASN A 293 27.81 -45.33 -11.51
CA ASN A 293 26.78 -44.55 -12.16
C ASN A 293 27.29 -43.12 -12.41
N PHE A 294 27.00 -42.59 -13.58
CA PHE A 294 27.34 -41.23 -14.01
C PHE A 294 26.10 -40.46 -14.49
N ASP A 295 24.91 -40.94 -14.15
CA ASP A 295 23.67 -40.18 -14.16
C ASP A 295 23.52 -39.33 -12.90
N ASN A 296 22.85 -38.18 -13.01
CA ASN A 296 22.56 -37.28 -11.88
C ASN A 296 23.81 -36.93 -11.05
N VAL A 297 24.83 -36.36 -11.70
CA VAL A 297 26.14 -36.13 -11.09
C VAL A 297 26.08 -34.98 -10.08
N THR A 298 26.40 -35.27 -8.81
CA THR A 298 26.43 -34.28 -7.72
C THR A 298 27.81 -34.08 -7.09
N SER A 299 28.86 -34.69 -7.66
CA SER A 299 30.25 -34.56 -7.23
C SER A 299 31.18 -34.96 -8.37
N ASN A 300 32.48 -34.64 -8.26
CA ASN A 300 33.47 -35.12 -9.23
C ASN A 300 33.56 -36.65 -9.17
N LEU A 301 33.59 -37.28 -10.35
CA LEU A 301 33.63 -38.74 -10.49
C LEU A 301 34.86 -39.20 -11.27
N GLU A 302 35.43 -40.31 -10.82
CA GLU A 302 36.37 -41.12 -11.60
C GLU A 302 35.71 -42.47 -11.86
N VAL A 303 35.41 -42.75 -13.12
CA VAL A 303 34.63 -43.90 -13.59
C VAL A 303 35.54 -44.81 -14.40
N ASN A 304 35.72 -46.04 -13.96
CA ASN A 304 36.64 -47.02 -14.54
C ASN A 304 35.88 -48.09 -15.33
N ALA A 305 36.41 -48.46 -16.49
CA ALA A 305 35.87 -49.55 -17.27
C ALA A 305 36.13 -50.89 -16.55
N ILE A 306 35.07 -51.68 -16.38
CA ILE A 306 35.14 -53.08 -15.98
C ILE A 306 35.26 -53.90 -17.26
N LEU A 307 36.32 -54.69 -17.33
CA LEU A 307 36.72 -55.46 -18.51
C LEU A 307 36.87 -56.92 -18.12
N THR A 308 36.28 -57.82 -18.91
CA THR A 308 36.51 -59.26 -18.82
C THR A 308 37.49 -59.65 -19.93
N PRO A 309 38.63 -60.30 -19.61
CA PRO A 309 39.51 -60.86 -20.63
C PRO A 309 38.73 -61.90 -21.47
N ASN A 310 38.86 -61.84 -22.79
CA ASN A 310 38.19 -62.81 -23.68
C ASN A 310 38.85 -64.18 -23.55
N ASP A 311 38.07 -65.24 -23.64
CA ASP A 311 38.60 -66.61 -23.73
C ASP A 311 39.01 -66.93 -25.18
N TYR A 312 40.16 -67.58 -25.33
CA TYR A 312 40.68 -68.05 -26.61
C TYR A 312 40.91 -69.56 -26.57
N ASP A 313 40.53 -70.23 -27.65
CA ASP A 313 40.76 -71.66 -27.84
C ASP A 313 42.13 -71.90 -28.47
N ILE A 314 42.99 -72.59 -27.74
CA ILE A 314 44.26 -73.08 -28.23
C ILE A 314 44.04 -74.50 -28.73
N ILE A 315 44.10 -74.68 -30.05
CA ILE A 315 43.94 -75.98 -30.68
C ILE A 315 45.31 -76.66 -30.79
N LEU A 316 45.50 -77.72 -30.02
CA LEU A 316 46.68 -78.56 -30.05
C LEU A 316 46.48 -79.71 -31.03
N HIS A 317 47.30 -79.74 -32.08
CA HIS A 317 47.27 -80.82 -33.07
C HIS A 317 48.27 -81.92 -32.71
N GLY A 318 47.81 -83.16 -32.65
CA GLY A 318 48.64 -84.31 -32.29
C GLY A 318 49.61 -84.78 -33.39
N ASN A 319 49.56 -84.17 -34.58
CA ASN A 319 50.37 -84.53 -35.76
C ASN A 319 50.34 -86.04 -36.06
N GLY A 320 49.12 -86.60 -36.12
CA GLY A 320 48.85 -88.02 -36.30
C GLY A 320 48.89 -88.86 -35.02
N GLY A 321 49.13 -88.26 -33.85
CA GLY A 321 48.87 -88.84 -32.54
C GLY A 321 47.50 -88.42 -31.99
N LEU A 322 46.97 -89.22 -31.06
CA LEU A 322 45.64 -89.02 -30.49
C LEU A 322 45.70 -88.58 -29.02
N PHE A 323 44.77 -87.70 -28.63
CA PHE A 323 44.41 -87.39 -27.26
C PHE A 323 43.16 -88.21 -26.91
N GLY A 324 43.38 -89.40 -26.35
CA GLY A 324 42.31 -90.41 -26.25
C GLY A 324 41.87 -90.89 -27.64
N GLU A 325 40.68 -90.51 -28.08
CA GLU A 325 40.12 -90.86 -29.40
C GLU A 325 40.21 -89.72 -30.44
N ASN A 326 40.60 -88.51 -30.03
CA ASN A 326 40.60 -87.32 -30.89
C ASN A 326 42.00 -86.95 -31.41
N GLU A 327 42.10 -86.41 -32.63
CA GLU A 327 43.37 -85.94 -33.22
C GLU A 327 43.82 -84.56 -32.71
N THR A 328 42.91 -83.84 -32.05
CA THR A 328 43.15 -82.52 -31.47
C THR A 328 42.66 -82.48 -30.03
N ASP A 329 43.34 -81.66 -29.23
CA ASP A 329 42.85 -81.21 -27.93
C ASP A 329 42.68 -79.69 -27.93
N ILE A 330 41.73 -79.17 -27.16
CA ILE A 330 41.42 -77.74 -27.12
C ILE A 330 41.54 -77.26 -25.69
N ILE A 331 42.36 -76.22 -25.50
CA ILE A 331 42.49 -75.53 -24.23
C ILE A 331 41.88 -74.15 -24.36
N THR A 332 40.80 -73.88 -23.64
CA THR A 332 40.22 -72.55 -23.54
C THR A 332 40.84 -71.80 -22.37
N GLN A 333 41.42 -70.62 -22.62
CA GLN A 333 41.98 -69.79 -21.55
C GLN A 333 41.74 -68.28 -21.75
N PRO A 334 41.67 -67.49 -20.67
CA PRO A 334 41.56 -66.03 -20.75
C PRO A 334 42.75 -65.36 -21.44
N TYR A 335 42.48 -64.25 -22.12
CA TYR A 335 43.48 -63.42 -22.76
C TYR A 335 44.65 -63.08 -21.81
N GLN A 336 45.88 -63.32 -22.28
CA GLN A 336 47.13 -63.12 -21.52
C GLN A 336 47.31 -63.97 -20.26
N SER A 337 46.49 -65.00 -20.02
CA SER A 337 46.79 -65.98 -18.97
C SER A 337 47.87 -66.96 -19.40
N SER A 338 48.50 -67.61 -18.41
CA SER A 338 49.52 -68.63 -18.64
C SER A 338 48.89 -69.98 -19.01
N VAL A 339 49.31 -70.56 -20.14
CA VAL A 339 48.77 -71.84 -20.62
C VAL A 339 49.33 -73.01 -19.82
N THR A 340 48.45 -73.83 -19.25
CA THR A 340 48.81 -75.06 -18.52
C THR A 340 48.10 -76.24 -19.17
N HIS A 341 48.90 -77.20 -19.65
CA HIS A 341 48.40 -78.43 -20.27
C HIS A 341 49.40 -79.56 -20.08
N THR A 342 48.92 -80.71 -19.63
CA THR A 342 49.75 -81.85 -19.25
C THR A 342 49.56 -83.06 -20.14
N ASP A 343 48.51 -83.08 -20.96
CA ASP A 343 48.23 -84.20 -21.84
C ASP A 343 49.16 -84.14 -23.06
N ILE A 344 49.56 -85.32 -23.52
CA ILE A 344 50.43 -85.48 -24.68
C ILE A 344 49.78 -86.46 -25.67
N PRO A 345 49.84 -86.18 -26.98
CA PRO A 345 49.27 -87.06 -27.97
C PRO A 345 50.08 -88.36 -28.04
N ILE A 346 49.39 -89.50 -28.09
CA ILE A 346 50.01 -90.81 -28.21
C ILE A 346 49.93 -91.27 -29.66
N ARG A 347 51.08 -91.64 -30.23
CA ARG A 347 51.18 -92.20 -31.58
C ARG A 347 52.06 -93.44 -31.54
N GLU A 348 51.52 -94.58 -31.97
CA GLU A 348 52.24 -95.86 -31.93
C GLU A 348 53.55 -95.78 -32.74
N GLY A 349 54.68 -96.10 -32.09
CA GLY A 349 56.02 -96.05 -32.67
C GLY A 349 56.73 -94.69 -32.58
N TYR A 350 56.15 -93.67 -31.94
CA TYR A 350 56.73 -92.34 -31.81
C TYR A 350 56.85 -91.90 -30.33
N GLN A 351 57.79 -90.99 -30.05
CA GLN A 351 57.92 -90.31 -28.76
C GLN A 351 57.56 -88.83 -28.92
N PHE A 352 56.78 -88.29 -27.98
CA PHE A 352 56.43 -86.87 -27.97
C PHE A 352 57.68 -86.03 -27.66
N SER A 353 58.04 -85.12 -28.57
CA SER A 353 59.27 -84.31 -28.50
C SER A 353 59.04 -82.85 -28.10
N GLY A 354 57.78 -82.41 -27.99
CA GLY A 354 57.39 -81.06 -27.60
C GLY A 354 56.33 -80.44 -28.52
N TRP A 355 55.85 -79.26 -28.15
CA TRP A 355 54.89 -78.47 -28.93
C TRP A 355 55.62 -77.56 -29.93
N TYR A 356 55.05 -77.36 -31.12
CA TYR A 356 55.61 -76.49 -32.17
C TYR A 356 54.51 -75.62 -32.77
N LEU A 357 54.86 -74.43 -33.26
CA LEU A 357 53.93 -73.50 -33.91
C LEU A 357 53.66 -73.82 -35.39
N ASN A 358 54.33 -74.83 -35.96
CA ASN A 358 54.18 -75.25 -37.35
C ASN A 358 53.96 -76.77 -37.44
N ALA A 359 53.22 -77.19 -38.45
CA ALA A 359 52.86 -78.60 -38.67
C ALA A 359 54.07 -79.50 -39.00
N GLU A 360 55.16 -78.91 -39.49
CA GLU A 360 56.38 -79.61 -39.88
C GLU A 360 57.25 -79.99 -38.67
N GLY A 361 56.96 -79.45 -37.48
CA GLY A 361 57.72 -79.69 -36.26
C GLY A 361 59.16 -79.17 -36.33
N THR A 362 59.41 -78.13 -37.14
CA THR A 362 60.75 -77.57 -37.35
C THR A 362 61.03 -76.43 -36.37
N GLY A 363 62.29 -76.31 -35.95
CA GLY A 363 62.74 -75.31 -34.98
C GLY A 363 62.88 -75.87 -33.56
N SER A 364 62.83 -74.99 -32.56
CA SER A 364 62.85 -75.38 -31.15
C SER A 364 61.43 -75.56 -30.61
N PRO A 365 61.17 -76.58 -29.79
CA PRO A 365 59.86 -76.77 -29.17
C PRO A 365 59.52 -75.61 -28.24
N ILE A 366 58.24 -75.21 -28.23
CA ILE A 366 57.71 -74.19 -27.33
C ILE A 366 57.28 -74.80 -26.00
N SER A 367 57.38 -73.99 -24.96
CA SER A 367 56.80 -74.29 -23.65
C SER A 367 55.46 -73.58 -23.55
N LEU A 368 54.38 -74.34 -23.38
CA LEU A 368 53.04 -73.78 -23.21
C LEU A 368 52.96 -72.88 -21.96
N THR A 369 53.69 -73.20 -20.89
CA THR A 369 53.67 -72.41 -19.63
C THR A 369 54.27 -71.00 -19.75
N ASN A 370 55.08 -70.72 -20.77
CA ASN A 370 55.67 -69.40 -21.01
C ASN A 370 55.06 -68.68 -22.21
N TYR A 371 53.96 -69.22 -22.76
CA TYR A 371 53.33 -68.69 -23.95
C TYR A 371 52.06 -67.93 -23.54
N SER A 372 52.06 -66.60 -23.69
CA SER A 372 50.87 -65.76 -23.53
C SER A 372 50.30 -65.45 -24.91
N MET A 373 49.08 -65.91 -25.19
CA MET A 373 48.40 -65.73 -26.47
C MET A 373 47.03 -65.05 -26.32
N PRO A 374 46.55 -64.41 -27.40
CA PRO A 374 47.34 -63.85 -28.50
C PRO A 374 47.98 -62.49 -28.14
N LEU A 375 49.00 -62.04 -28.87
CA LEU A 375 49.60 -60.70 -28.69
C LEU A 375 48.71 -59.55 -29.20
N ASN A 376 47.69 -59.85 -30.01
CA ASN A 376 46.86 -58.84 -30.72
C ASN A 376 45.37 -59.20 -30.83
N GLY A 377 44.84 -60.12 -30.00
CA GLY A 377 43.40 -60.42 -29.98
C GLY A 377 42.82 -61.10 -31.22
N ILE A 378 43.66 -61.62 -32.13
CA ILE A 378 43.29 -62.43 -33.28
C ILE A 378 44.18 -63.68 -33.28
N ASP A 379 43.50 -64.81 -33.47
CA ASP A 379 43.92 -66.22 -33.45
C ASP A 379 44.25 -66.83 -32.08
#